data_AF-A0A2K0WF77-F1
#
_entry.id   AF-A0A2K0WF77-F1
#
_cell.length_a   1.000
_cell.length_b   1.000
_cell.length_c   1.000
_cell.angle_alpha   90.00
_cell.angle_beta   90.00
_cell.angle_gamma   90.00
#
_symmetry.space_group_name_H-M   'P 1'
#
loop_
_entity.id
_entity.type
_entity.pdbx_description
1 polymer ?
#
loop_
_entity_poly.entity_id
_entity_poly.type
_entity_poly.pdbx_seq_one_letter_code
_entity_poly.pdbx_strand_id
1 'polypeptide(L)'
;MSVEYLEPLPQGRFEIALETLSIGKRTSTIEARLKSLEAHEDKICTIAIVRLGMLRDEGHVTNIQPSVWPLPDRTKDCTRWSDASYYYMNPPASTVRMWTPSGENAPLWCEAFGGQNTRYQWVKLDNEKKFTLEHLPALADLVPPIFLNYAENGMAAASSWGIPTTALNIMFRSEVTPQDWLLTRTTMKRLHGGRFDMNIEILNEDGKLLASCVQICSVIPLGKPSSQTAGKL
;
A
#
# COMPACT_ATOMS: atom_id res chain seq x y z
N MET A 1 11.11 -5.27 -5.67
CA MET A 1 11.82 -4.15 -5.03
C MET A 1 11.62 -4.27 -3.53
N SER A 2 12.69 -4.13 -2.75
CA SER A 2 12.65 -3.99 -1.29
C SER A 2 13.08 -2.58 -0.93
N VAL A 3 12.38 -1.92 -0.03
CA VAL A 3 12.63 -0.55 0.42
C VAL A 3 12.66 -0.54 1.95
N GLU A 4 13.68 0.07 2.53
CA GLU A 4 13.81 0.32 3.96
C GLU A 4 13.75 1.83 4.18
N TYR A 5 12.79 2.28 4.99
CA TYR A 5 12.62 3.67 5.38
C TYR A 5 13.34 3.89 6.71
N LEU A 6 14.52 4.49 6.63
CA LEU A 6 15.38 4.71 7.79
C LEU A 6 14.93 5.94 8.58
N GLU A 7 14.55 6.99 7.87
CA GLU A 7 14.16 8.28 8.42
C GLU A 7 13.17 8.98 7.48
N PRO A 8 12.31 9.87 8.00
CA PRO A 8 11.50 10.75 7.16
C PRO A 8 12.38 11.62 6.27
N LEU A 9 12.05 11.70 4.97
CA LEU A 9 12.65 12.66 4.06
C LEU A 9 12.02 14.04 4.30
N PRO A 10 12.79 15.07 4.71
CA PRO A 10 12.25 16.42 4.82
C PRO A 10 11.79 16.95 3.47
N GLN A 11 10.79 17.84 3.47
CA GLN A 11 10.39 18.57 2.28
C GLN A 11 11.60 19.34 1.75
N GLY A 12 11.92 19.18 0.47
CA GLY A 12 13.09 19.85 -0.08
C GLY A 12 13.75 19.14 -1.24
N ARG A 13 15.00 19.55 -1.51
CA ARG A 13 15.87 18.85 -2.47
C ARG A 13 16.39 17.55 -1.88
N PHE A 14 16.44 16.54 -2.73
CA PHE A 14 16.98 15.22 -2.42
C PHE A 14 17.85 14.72 -3.56
N GLU A 15 18.74 13.79 -3.24
CA GLU A 15 19.56 13.06 -4.20
C GLU A 15 19.16 11.57 -4.18
N ILE A 16 19.17 10.94 -5.35
CA ILE A 16 19.07 9.49 -5.48
C ILE A 16 20.37 8.98 -6.08
N ALA A 17 21.17 8.30 -5.26
CA ALA A 17 22.38 7.62 -5.72
C ALA A 17 22.03 6.18 -6.13
N LEU A 18 22.46 5.78 -7.32
CA LEU A 18 22.22 4.45 -7.87
C LEU A 18 23.54 3.69 -7.99
N GLU A 19 23.58 2.49 -7.44
CA GLU A 19 24.74 1.58 -7.52
C GLU A 19 24.30 0.28 -8.21
N THR A 20 25.02 -0.10 -9.27
CA THR A 20 24.76 -1.39 -9.92
C THR A 20 25.45 -2.49 -9.14
N LEU A 21 24.67 -3.37 -8.50
CA LEU A 21 25.20 -4.49 -7.73
C LEU A 21 25.49 -5.71 -8.60
N SER A 22 24.65 -5.96 -9.61
CA SER A 22 24.87 -7.05 -10.57
C SER A 22 24.18 -6.81 -11.91
N ILE A 23 24.81 -7.28 -12.98
CA ILE A 23 24.24 -7.33 -14.32
C ILE A 23 24.26 -8.78 -14.78
N GLY A 24 23.10 -9.33 -15.08
CA GLY A 24 22.93 -10.68 -15.61
C GLY A 24 22.12 -10.70 -16.89
N LYS A 25 22.11 -11.85 -17.57
CA LYS A 25 21.35 -12.01 -18.84
C LYS A 25 19.84 -11.93 -18.66
N ARG A 26 19.33 -12.37 -17.50
CA ARG A 26 17.89 -12.42 -17.21
C ARG A 26 17.44 -11.39 -16.16
N THR A 27 18.36 -11.05 -15.26
CA THR A 27 18.07 -10.17 -14.14
C THR A 27 19.25 -9.27 -13.86
N SER A 28 18.97 -8.03 -13.49
CA SER A 28 19.96 -7.07 -12.99
C SER A 28 19.51 -6.55 -11.63
N THR A 29 20.45 -6.21 -10.77
CA THR A 29 20.16 -5.68 -9.44
C THR A 29 20.85 -4.34 -9.26
N ILE A 30 20.09 -3.35 -8.83
CA ILE A 30 20.60 -2.05 -8.41
C ILE A 30 20.24 -1.79 -6.95
N GLU A 31 21.09 -1.05 -6.29
CA GLU A 31 20.78 -0.38 -5.03
C GLU A 31 20.50 1.09 -5.31
N ALA A 32 19.47 1.63 -4.68
CA ALA A 32 19.14 3.04 -4.70
C ALA A 32 19.19 3.58 -3.27
N ARG A 33 19.92 4.67 -3.05
CA ARG A 33 19.99 5.38 -1.78
C ARG A 33 19.41 6.77 -1.97
N LEU A 34 18.39 7.11 -1.20
CA LEU A 34 17.78 8.44 -1.20
C LEU A 34 18.33 9.25 -0.03
N LYS A 35 18.85 10.44 -0.33
CA LYS A 35 19.49 11.33 0.64
C LYS A 35 18.84 12.71 0.67
N SER A 36 18.76 13.31 1.84
CA SER A 36 18.37 14.73 1.98
C SER A 36 19.56 15.64 1.69
N LEU A 37 19.34 16.71 0.94
CA LEU A 37 20.37 17.74 0.66
C LEU A 37 20.20 19.01 1.49
N GLU A 38 19.19 19.06 2.38
CA GLU A 38 18.87 20.25 3.17
C GLU A 38 19.40 20.19 4.60
N ALA A 39 19.57 18.99 5.16
CA ALA A 39 20.36 18.84 6.36
C ALA A 39 21.84 19.08 6.02
N HIS A 40 22.58 19.73 6.90
CA HIS A 40 24.05 19.82 6.82
C HIS A 40 24.76 18.44 6.87
N GLU A 41 23.98 17.36 6.96
CA GLU A 41 24.40 15.98 6.99
C GLU A 41 23.84 15.27 5.74
N ASP A 42 24.70 14.64 4.95
CA ASP A 42 24.37 13.78 3.79
C ASP A 42 23.67 12.48 4.26
N LYS A 43 22.51 12.63 4.92
CA LYS A 43 21.81 11.56 5.63
C LYS A 43 20.99 10.74 4.65
N ILE A 44 21.22 9.42 4.66
CA ILE A 44 20.43 8.46 3.90
C ILE A 44 19.09 8.26 4.61
N CYS A 45 17.99 8.63 3.95
CA CYS A 45 16.63 8.48 4.46
C CYS A 45 16.01 7.15 4.03
N THR A 46 16.38 6.64 2.87
CA THR A 46 15.80 5.41 2.31
C THR A 46 16.85 4.63 1.53
N ILE A 47 16.82 3.30 1.68
CA ILE A 47 17.60 2.38 0.86
C ILE A 47 16.65 1.44 0.16
N ALA A 48 16.87 1.18 -1.12
CA ALA A 48 16.09 0.23 -1.89
C ALA A 48 16.97 -0.71 -2.69
N ILE A 49 16.61 -1.99 -2.71
CA ILE A 49 17.17 -2.99 -3.63
C ILE A 49 16.13 -3.28 -4.70
N VAL A 50 16.47 -2.95 -5.95
CA VAL A 50 15.60 -3.15 -7.11
C VAL A 50 16.19 -4.26 -7.96
N ARG A 51 15.42 -5.33 -8.12
CA ARG A 51 15.71 -6.40 -9.08
C ARG A 51 14.86 -6.17 -10.32
N LEU A 52 15.54 -6.03 -11.45
CA LEU A 52 14.96 -5.83 -12.76
C LEU A 52 14.98 -7.15 -13.51
N GLY A 53 13.96 -7.40 -14.31
CA GLY A 53 13.82 -8.59 -15.14
C GLY A 53 12.61 -8.44 -16.05
N MET A 54 12.51 -9.30 -17.06
CA MET A 54 11.37 -9.32 -17.97
C MET A 54 10.27 -10.22 -17.41
N LEU A 55 9.03 -9.69 -17.35
CA LEU A 55 7.83 -10.42 -16.92
C LEU A 55 6.91 -10.78 -18.09
N ARG A 56 7.41 -10.71 -19.32
CA ARG A 56 6.67 -11.15 -20.50
C ARG A 56 6.53 -12.66 -20.46
N ASP A 57 5.31 -13.12 -20.72
CA ASP A 57 5.03 -14.53 -20.92
C ASP A 57 5.01 -14.82 -22.43
N GLU A 58 5.95 -15.65 -22.87
CA GLU A 58 6.04 -16.13 -24.25
C GLU A 58 5.34 -17.50 -24.43
N GLY A 59 4.55 -17.94 -23.45
CA GLY A 59 3.78 -19.19 -23.48
C GLY A 59 4.60 -20.43 -23.16
N HIS A 60 5.81 -20.26 -22.60
CA HIS A 60 6.73 -21.36 -22.29
C HIS A 60 6.55 -21.95 -20.88
N VAL A 61 5.75 -21.31 -20.01
CA VAL A 61 5.54 -21.73 -18.62
C VAL A 61 4.06 -21.67 -18.29
N THR A 62 3.57 -22.62 -17.46
CA THR A 62 2.20 -22.60 -16.96
C THR A 62 2.02 -21.47 -15.93
N ASN A 63 1.11 -20.53 -16.19
CA ASN A 63 0.72 -19.51 -15.22
C ASN A 63 -0.36 -20.05 -14.28
N ILE A 64 -0.11 -19.95 -12.97
CA ILE A 64 -1.04 -20.43 -11.94
C ILE A 64 -1.31 -19.27 -10.98
N GLN A 65 -2.59 -18.94 -10.82
CA GLN A 65 -3.06 -18.05 -9.77
C GLN A 65 -4.23 -18.73 -9.05
N PRO A 66 -4.16 -18.92 -7.72
CA PRO A 66 -5.29 -19.37 -6.95
C PRO A 66 -6.49 -18.41 -7.07
N SER A 67 -7.69 -18.95 -6.95
CA SER A 67 -8.91 -18.14 -6.86
C SER A 67 -8.85 -17.18 -5.68
N VAL A 68 -9.19 -15.92 -5.91
CA VAL A 68 -9.28 -14.84 -4.90
C VAL A 68 -10.74 -14.43 -4.63
N TRP A 69 -11.71 -15.25 -5.07
CA TRP A 69 -13.13 -14.95 -4.93
C TRP A 69 -13.65 -15.13 -3.49
N PRO A 70 -14.64 -14.32 -3.06
CA PRO A 70 -15.32 -13.29 -3.85
C PRO A 70 -14.56 -11.96 -3.91
N LEU A 71 -14.45 -11.39 -5.13
CA LEU A 71 -14.04 -10.00 -5.35
C LEU A 71 -15.30 -9.12 -5.46
N PRO A 72 -15.32 -7.94 -4.84
CA PRO A 72 -16.46 -7.04 -4.95
C PRO A 72 -16.55 -6.42 -6.35
N ASP A 73 -17.73 -6.48 -6.96
CA ASP A 73 -18.05 -5.77 -8.20
C ASP A 73 -18.08 -4.27 -7.92
N ARG A 74 -17.22 -3.52 -8.61
CA ARG A 74 -17.09 -2.06 -8.44
C ARG A 74 -18.41 -1.30 -8.63
N THR A 75 -19.28 -1.79 -9.51
CA THR A 75 -20.52 -1.09 -9.90
C THR A 75 -21.73 -1.50 -9.06
N LYS A 76 -21.73 -2.73 -8.54
CA LYS A 76 -22.86 -3.29 -7.78
C LYS A 76 -22.63 -3.27 -6.27
N ASP A 77 -21.41 -3.59 -5.85
CA ASP A 77 -21.09 -3.81 -4.45
C ASP A 77 -20.43 -2.60 -3.80
N CYS A 78 -19.85 -1.68 -4.59
CA CYS A 78 -19.01 -0.61 -4.07
C CYS A 78 -19.62 0.79 -4.19
N THR A 79 -19.33 1.62 -3.19
CA THR A 79 -19.64 3.06 -3.18
C THR A 79 -18.36 3.88 -3.15
N ARG A 80 -18.42 5.11 -3.68
CA ARG A 80 -17.28 6.02 -3.68
C ARG A 80 -16.93 6.42 -2.25
N TRP A 81 -15.66 6.29 -1.88
CA TRP A 81 -15.13 6.87 -0.66
C TRP A 81 -14.92 8.37 -0.86
N SER A 82 -15.80 9.19 -0.27
CA SER A 82 -15.83 10.64 -0.41
C SER A 82 -15.37 11.42 0.83
N ASP A 83 -15.10 10.75 1.95
CA ASP A 83 -14.62 11.41 3.17
C ASP A 83 -13.26 12.11 2.92
N ALA A 84 -13.26 13.42 3.17
CA ALA A 84 -12.10 14.28 3.01
C ALA A 84 -10.97 13.97 4.00
N SER A 85 -11.30 13.40 5.17
CA SER A 85 -10.36 13.16 6.28
C SER A 85 -9.12 12.37 5.83
N TYR A 86 -9.32 11.37 4.98
CA TYR A 86 -8.24 10.56 4.46
C TYR A 86 -7.26 11.34 3.58
N TYR A 87 -7.76 12.22 2.71
CA TYR A 87 -6.91 13.05 1.85
C TYR A 87 -6.12 14.10 2.64
N TYR A 88 -6.64 14.57 3.78
CA TYR A 88 -5.87 15.44 4.67
C TYR A 88 -4.74 14.70 5.37
N MET A 89 -4.96 13.44 5.78
CA MET A 89 -3.93 12.62 6.44
C MET A 89 -2.90 12.07 5.47
N ASN A 90 -3.29 11.81 4.22
CA ASN A 90 -2.42 11.32 3.16
C ASN A 90 -2.63 12.12 1.88
N PRO A 91 -2.06 13.35 1.78
CA PRO A 91 -2.26 14.22 0.62
C PRO A 91 -2.00 13.57 -0.75
N PRO A 92 -0.97 12.70 -0.92
CA PRO A 92 -0.75 11.97 -2.16
C PRO A 92 -1.96 11.13 -2.64
N ALA A 93 -2.85 10.71 -1.74
CA ALA A 93 -4.06 9.99 -2.10
C ALA A 93 -5.03 10.81 -2.97
N SER A 94 -4.93 12.15 -3.01
CA SER A 94 -5.78 12.98 -3.87
C SER A 94 -5.55 12.74 -5.36
N THR A 95 -4.50 12.01 -5.73
CA THR A 95 -4.22 11.61 -7.11
C THR A 95 -5.10 10.46 -7.61
N VAL A 96 -5.84 9.82 -6.70
CA VAL A 96 -6.74 8.70 -7.01
C VAL A 96 -8.12 8.93 -6.40
N ARG A 97 -9.14 8.38 -7.06
CA ARG A 97 -10.48 8.20 -6.51
C ARG A 97 -10.64 6.75 -6.05
N MET A 98 -11.26 6.56 -4.90
CA MET A 98 -11.43 5.24 -4.28
C MET A 98 -12.90 4.85 -4.17
N TRP A 99 -13.18 3.56 -4.36
CA TRP A 99 -14.47 2.93 -4.11
C TRP A 99 -14.24 1.69 -3.24
N THR A 100 -15.10 1.50 -2.24
CA THR A 100 -15.00 0.40 -1.28
C THR A 100 -16.32 -0.34 -1.23
N PRO A 101 -16.33 -1.64 -0.87
CA PRO A 101 -17.57 -2.35 -0.61
C PRO A 101 -18.49 -1.57 0.32
N SER A 102 -19.77 -1.54 -0.04
CA SER A 102 -20.82 -0.85 0.70
C SER A 102 -21.27 -1.71 1.88
N GLY A 103 -21.85 -1.07 2.90
CA GLY A 103 -22.38 -1.77 4.08
C GLY A 103 -22.21 -0.94 5.35
N GLU A 104 -22.60 -1.52 6.48
CA GLU A 104 -22.53 -0.88 7.80
C GLU A 104 -21.12 -0.46 8.19
N ASN A 105 -20.10 -1.22 7.76
CA ASN A 105 -18.70 -1.02 8.12
C ASN A 105 -17.88 -0.30 7.04
N ALA A 106 -18.56 0.26 6.04
CA ALA A 106 -17.91 1.07 5.01
C ALA A 106 -17.31 2.36 5.62
N PRO A 107 -16.19 2.87 5.09
CA PRO A 107 -15.43 2.37 3.95
C PRO A 107 -14.37 1.31 4.32
N LEU A 108 -14.29 0.90 5.58
CA LEU A 108 -13.12 0.20 6.10
C LEU A 108 -13.09 -1.30 5.79
N TRP A 109 -14.24 -1.97 5.90
CA TRP A 109 -14.36 -3.41 5.66
C TRP A 109 -15.81 -3.83 5.43
N CYS A 110 -16.02 -5.07 5.00
CA CYS A 110 -17.35 -5.62 4.77
C CYS A 110 -17.36 -7.13 5.07
N GLU A 111 -18.39 -7.60 5.79
CA GLU A 111 -18.52 -9.00 6.22
C GLU A 111 -18.55 -9.96 5.03
N ALA A 112 -19.26 -9.60 3.96
CA ALA A 112 -19.37 -10.40 2.73
C ALA A 112 -18.02 -10.59 2.00
N PHE A 113 -17.03 -9.73 2.30
CA PHE A 113 -15.74 -9.69 1.61
C PHE A 113 -14.57 -9.86 2.59
N GLY A 114 -14.68 -10.82 3.51
CA GLY A 114 -13.58 -11.25 4.38
C GLY A 114 -13.48 -10.53 5.73
N GLY A 115 -14.50 -9.75 6.10
CA GLY A 115 -14.64 -9.14 7.42
C GLY A 115 -13.52 -8.15 7.77
N GLN A 116 -13.33 -7.89 9.07
CA GLN A 116 -12.36 -6.91 9.58
C GLN A 116 -10.91 -7.15 9.12
N ASN A 117 -10.53 -8.38 8.81
CA ASN A 117 -9.16 -8.68 8.39
C ASN A 117 -8.89 -8.34 6.91
N THR A 118 -9.90 -7.94 6.15
CA THR A 118 -9.77 -7.71 4.72
C THR A 118 -10.29 -6.32 4.35
N ARG A 119 -9.52 -5.59 3.56
CA ARG A 119 -9.98 -4.34 2.93
C ARG A 119 -9.83 -4.42 1.42
N TYR A 120 -10.91 -4.11 0.71
CA TYR A 120 -10.91 -3.96 -0.75
C TYR A 120 -11.07 -2.49 -1.13
N GLN A 121 -10.26 -2.02 -2.07
CA GLN A 121 -10.39 -0.66 -2.61
C GLN A 121 -10.20 -0.69 -4.12
N TRP A 122 -11.26 -0.39 -4.85
CA TRP A 122 -11.16 -0.05 -6.26
C TRP A 122 -10.62 1.37 -6.40
N VAL A 123 -9.67 1.56 -7.30
CA VAL A 123 -9.03 2.85 -7.54
C VAL A 123 -9.01 3.21 -9.02
N LYS A 124 -9.14 4.51 -9.29
CA LYS A 124 -8.94 5.14 -10.61
C LYS A 124 -8.12 6.42 -10.42
N LEU A 125 -7.20 6.73 -11.34
CA LEU A 125 -6.50 8.02 -11.33
C LEU A 125 -7.49 9.19 -11.51
N ASP A 126 -7.28 10.29 -10.79
CA ASP A 126 -8.15 11.48 -10.83
C ASP A 126 -7.92 12.38 -12.06
N ASN A 127 -6.98 12.01 -12.95
CA ASN A 127 -6.55 12.80 -14.09
C ASN A 127 -6.87 12.16 -15.45
N GLU A 128 -7.79 11.20 -15.49
CA GLU A 128 -8.18 10.42 -16.69
C GLU A 128 -7.04 9.63 -17.38
N LYS A 129 -5.83 9.61 -16.79
CA LYS A 129 -4.77 8.72 -17.26
C LYS A 129 -5.01 7.29 -16.76
N LYS A 130 -4.26 6.37 -17.35
CA LYS A 130 -4.23 4.96 -16.93
C LYS A 130 -3.08 4.69 -15.99
N PHE A 131 -3.26 3.75 -15.08
CA PHE A 131 -2.19 3.21 -14.28
C PHE A 131 -1.19 2.46 -15.16
N THR A 132 0.08 2.67 -14.87
CA THR A 132 1.25 1.97 -15.46
C THR A 132 2.12 1.42 -14.33
N LEU A 133 3.18 0.69 -14.68
CA LEU A 133 4.09 0.02 -13.74
C LEU A 133 4.51 0.91 -12.55
N GLU A 134 4.84 2.17 -12.82
CA GLU A 134 5.37 3.13 -11.84
C GLU A 134 4.34 3.50 -10.76
N HIS A 135 3.05 3.34 -11.07
CA HIS A 135 1.97 3.67 -10.15
C HIS A 135 1.71 2.57 -9.12
N LEU A 136 2.08 1.31 -9.39
CA LEU A 136 1.76 0.18 -8.52
C LEU A 136 2.43 0.29 -7.14
N PRO A 137 3.74 0.63 -7.02
CA PRO A 137 4.35 0.88 -5.72
C PRO A 137 3.68 2.03 -4.95
N ALA A 138 3.34 3.12 -5.64
CA ALA A 138 2.65 4.25 -5.03
C ALA A 138 1.27 3.82 -4.51
N LEU A 139 0.50 3.09 -5.32
CA LEU A 139 -0.82 2.59 -4.93
C LEU A 139 -0.76 1.66 -3.71
N ALA A 140 0.25 0.79 -3.62
CA ALA A 140 0.43 -0.05 -2.43
C ALA A 140 0.64 0.80 -1.17
N ASP A 141 1.34 1.93 -1.27
CA ASP A 141 1.59 2.82 -0.14
C ASP A 141 0.46 3.83 0.14
N LEU A 142 -0.53 3.92 -0.75
CA LEU A 142 -1.76 4.69 -0.57
C LEU A 142 -2.88 3.88 0.10
N VAL A 143 -2.61 2.68 0.60
CA VAL A 143 -3.61 1.92 1.36
C VAL A 143 -3.64 2.47 2.81
N PRO A 144 -4.81 2.86 3.36
CA PRO A 144 -4.87 3.28 4.76
C PRO A 144 -4.44 2.13 5.70
N PRO A 145 -3.92 2.41 6.90
CA PRO A 145 -3.51 1.37 7.83
C PRO A 145 -4.64 0.37 8.12
N ILE A 146 -4.40 -0.91 7.88
CA ILE A 146 -5.46 -1.93 7.97
C ILE A 146 -5.93 -2.19 9.41
N PHE A 147 -5.07 -2.01 10.41
CA PHE A 147 -5.46 -2.21 11.81
C PHE A 147 -6.61 -1.29 12.26
N LEU A 148 -6.85 -0.18 11.54
CA LEU A 148 -7.99 0.71 11.78
C LEU A 148 -9.34 0.03 11.55
N ASN A 149 -9.40 -1.10 10.84
CA ASN A 149 -10.62 -1.94 10.74
C ASN A 149 -11.10 -2.46 12.11
N TYR A 150 -10.17 -2.55 13.07
CA TYR A 150 -10.43 -3.04 14.43
C TYR A 150 -10.58 -1.90 15.45
N ALA A 151 -10.40 -0.64 15.03
CA ALA A 151 -10.56 0.51 15.92
C ALA A 151 -12.03 0.91 16.02
N GLU A 152 -12.52 1.15 17.24
CA GLU A 152 -13.93 1.55 17.49
C GLU A 152 -14.32 2.81 16.70
N ASN A 153 -13.42 3.79 16.62
CA ASN A 153 -13.65 5.05 15.90
C ASN A 153 -13.18 5.00 14.42
N GLY A 154 -12.87 3.82 13.89
CA GLY A 154 -12.46 3.61 12.51
C GLY A 154 -11.30 4.53 12.07
N MET A 155 -11.47 5.23 10.94
CA MET A 155 -10.46 6.12 10.36
C MET A 155 -10.06 7.27 11.29
N ALA A 156 -10.97 7.77 12.13
CA ALA A 156 -10.68 8.86 13.05
C ALA A 156 -9.62 8.47 14.10
N ALA A 157 -9.49 7.17 14.40
CA ALA A 157 -8.48 6.67 15.32
C ALA A 157 -7.04 6.88 14.80
N ALA A 158 -6.84 7.07 13.48
CA ALA A 158 -5.52 7.31 12.91
C ALA A 158 -4.81 8.52 13.55
N SER A 159 -5.57 9.56 13.93
CA SER A 159 -5.05 10.76 14.60
C SER A 159 -4.38 10.50 15.96
N SER A 160 -4.64 9.34 16.58
CA SER A 160 -4.07 8.96 17.87
C SER A 160 -2.70 8.27 17.76
N TRP A 161 -2.24 7.98 16.55
CA TRP A 161 -1.08 7.14 16.30
C TRP A 161 -0.12 7.74 15.27
N GLY A 162 1.18 7.61 15.51
CA GLY A 162 2.20 7.68 14.49
C GLY A 162 2.27 6.32 13.80
N ILE A 163 2.07 6.29 12.48
CA ILE A 163 1.96 5.04 11.71
C ILE A 163 2.99 5.02 10.57
N PRO A 164 4.30 5.02 10.85
CA PRO A 164 5.30 4.97 9.81
C PRO A 164 5.38 3.57 9.18
N THR A 165 5.43 3.53 7.85
CA THR A 165 5.94 2.37 7.12
C THR A 165 7.46 2.34 7.30
N THR A 166 7.98 1.22 7.78
CA THR A 166 9.41 1.02 8.06
C THR A 166 10.09 0.22 6.95
N ALA A 167 9.36 -0.70 6.33
CA ALA A 167 9.83 -1.46 5.18
C ALA A 167 8.68 -1.74 4.21
N LEU A 168 9.00 -1.80 2.91
CA LEU A 168 8.07 -2.14 1.83
C LEU A 168 8.75 -3.09 0.86
N ASN A 169 8.16 -4.25 0.64
CA ASN A 169 8.59 -5.20 -0.38
C ASN A 169 7.49 -5.41 -1.40
N ILE A 170 7.71 -4.98 -2.65
CA ILE A 170 6.78 -5.19 -3.76
C ILE A 170 7.36 -6.10 -4.82
N MET A 171 6.57 -7.06 -5.26
CA MET A 171 6.86 -7.99 -6.35
C MET A 171 5.84 -7.80 -7.46
N PHE A 172 6.31 -7.48 -8.66
CA PHE A 172 5.48 -7.50 -9.87
C PHE A 172 5.31 -8.97 -10.31
N ARG A 173 4.06 -9.38 -10.52
CA ARG A 173 3.65 -10.78 -10.75
C ARG A 173 3.24 -11.04 -12.19
N SER A 174 3.01 -10.00 -12.96
CA SER A 174 2.59 -10.07 -14.36
C SER A 174 3.06 -8.84 -15.11
N GLU A 175 3.10 -8.92 -16.44
CA GLU A 175 3.23 -7.73 -17.28
C GLU A 175 2.10 -6.73 -16.97
N VAL A 176 2.48 -5.46 -16.81
CA VAL A 176 1.58 -4.37 -16.46
C VAL A 176 1.34 -3.53 -17.70
N THR A 177 0.23 -3.81 -18.39
CA THR A 177 -0.29 -2.93 -19.45
C THR A 177 -1.10 -1.79 -18.83
N PRO A 178 -1.35 -0.68 -19.54
CA PRO A 178 -2.14 0.43 -19.00
C PRO A 178 -3.53 0.01 -18.50
N GLN A 179 -3.85 0.28 -17.23
CA GLN A 179 -5.13 -0.07 -16.59
C GLN A 179 -5.95 1.16 -16.22
N ASP A 180 -7.26 1.16 -16.48
CA ASP A 180 -8.15 2.24 -16.02
C ASP A 180 -8.49 2.07 -14.53
N TRP A 181 -8.73 0.82 -14.11
CA TRP A 181 -9.10 0.45 -12.76
C TRP A 181 -8.13 -0.58 -12.21
N LEU A 182 -7.81 -0.43 -10.93
CA LEU A 182 -7.12 -1.44 -10.15
C LEU A 182 -7.91 -1.71 -8.87
N LEU A 183 -7.81 -2.93 -8.36
CA LEU A 183 -8.34 -3.33 -7.06
C LEU A 183 -7.16 -3.61 -6.15
N THR A 184 -7.12 -3.00 -4.97
CA THR A 184 -6.27 -3.46 -3.88
C THR A 184 -7.05 -4.39 -2.96
N ARG A 185 -6.42 -5.50 -2.57
CA ARG A 185 -6.89 -6.38 -1.50
C ARG A 185 -5.82 -6.39 -0.41
N THR A 186 -6.17 -5.92 0.78
CA THR A 186 -5.23 -5.79 1.90
C THR A 186 -5.65 -6.68 3.04
N THR A 187 -4.69 -7.39 3.63
CA THR A 187 -4.87 -8.23 4.82
C THR A 187 -3.76 -8.02 5.83
N MET A 188 -4.04 -8.28 7.11
CA MET A 188 -3.07 -8.27 8.19
C MET A 188 -2.87 -9.70 8.71
N LYS A 189 -1.64 -10.07 9.10
CA LYS A 189 -1.43 -11.32 9.83
C LYS A 189 -1.45 -11.08 11.32
N ARG A 190 -0.81 -10.00 11.78
CA ARG A 190 -0.74 -9.71 13.22
C ARG A 190 -0.38 -8.26 13.49
N LEU A 191 -1.04 -7.68 14.50
CA LEU A 191 -0.52 -6.54 15.24
C LEU A 191 -0.01 -7.02 16.60
N HIS A 192 1.27 -6.77 16.91
CA HIS A 192 1.85 -7.13 18.20
C HIS A 192 3.05 -6.25 18.53
N GLY A 193 3.14 -5.80 19.79
CA GLY A 193 4.27 -5.00 20.26
C GLY A 193 4.46 -3.69 19.50
N GLY A 194 3.36 -3.04 19.08
CA GLY A 194 3.41 -1.78 18.31
C GLY A 194 3.87 -1.95 16.86
N ARG A 195 3.83 -3.17 16.30
CA ARG A 195 4.15 -3.45 14.90
C ARG A 195 3.05 -4.26 14.24
N PHE A 196 2.83 -4.04 12.95
CA PHE A 196 1.89 -4.82 12.15
C PHE A 196 2.37 -4.93 10.70
N ASP A 197 1.82 -5.91 9.99
CA ASP A 197 2.05 -6.12 8.58
C ASP A 197 0.83 -5.76 7.73
N MET A 198 1.06 -5.27 6.52
CA MET A 198 0.02 -5.17 5.49
C MET A 198 0.44 -5.99 4.28
N ASN A 199 -0.30 -7.04 3.99
CA ASN A 199 -0.15 -7.83 2.76
C ASN A 199 -1.16 -7.27 1.76
N ILE A 200 -0.66 -6.63 0.71
CA ILE A 200 -1.45 -5.90 -0.28
C ILE A 200 -1.29 -6.60 -1.63
N GLU A 201 -2.39 -7.01 -2.23
CA GLU A 201 -2.45 -7.51 -3.60
C GLU A 201 -3.05 -6.44 -4.49
N ILE A 202 -2.47 -6.22 -5.67
CA ILE A 202 -2.98 -5.30 -6.69
C ILE A 202 -3.45 -6.14 -7.86
N LEU A 203 -4.75 -6.08 -8.14
CA LEU A 203 -5.42 -6.84 -9.18
C LEU A 203 -5.96 -5.90 -10.27
N ASN A 204 -6.07 -6.39 -11.50
CA ASN A 204 -6.82 -5.71 -12.55
C ASN A 204 -8.33 -5.97 -12.43
N GLU A 205 -9.12 -5.42 -13.36
CA GLU A 205 -10.59 -5.57 -13.35
C GLU A 205 -11.06 -7.03 -13.51
N ASP A 206 -10.25 -7.88 -14.16
CA ASP A 206 -10.52 -9.31 -14.34
C ASP A 206 -10.09 -10.18 -13.13
N GLY A 207 -9.53 -9.57 -12.07
CA GLY A 207 -9.00 -10.29 -10.91
C GLY A 207 -7.62 -10.93 -11.14
N LYS A 208 -6.89 -10.55 -12.19
CA LYS A 208 -5.49 -10.96 -12.41
C LYS A 208 -4.56 -10.19 -11.48
N LEU A 209 -3.71 -10.91 -10.75
CA LEU A 209 -2.71 -10.35 -9.84
C LEU A 209 -1.57 -9.70 -10.64
N LEU A 210 -1.43 -8.38 -10.51
CA LEU A 210 -0.37 -7.61 -11.15
C LEU A 210 0.83 -7.42 -10.23
N ALA A 211 0.60 -7.19 -8.94
CA ALA A 211 1.66 -7.09 -7.94
C ALA A 211 1.19 -7.55 -6.57
N SER A 212 2.15 -7.99 -5.76
CA SER A 212 1.97 -8.27 -4.33
C SER A 212 2.97 -7.44 -3.55
N CYS A 213 2.53 -6.80 -2.47
CA CYS A 213 3.33 -5.97 -1.60
C CYS A 213 3.18 -6.45 -0.14
N VAL A 214 4.27 -6.40 0.62
CA VAL A 214 4.24 -6.53 2.08
C VAL A 214 4.84 -5.26 2.66
N GLN A 215 4.09 -4.59 3.50
CA GLN A 215 4.58 -3.47 4.30
C GLN A 215 4.73 -3.89 5.75
N ILE A 216 5.80 -3.42 6.40
CA ILE A 216 6.00 -3.53 7.83
C ILE A 216 5.88 -2.13 8.41
N CYS A 217 4.92 -1.97 9.33
CA CYS A 217 4.54 -0.68 9.87
C CYS A 217 4.64 -0.69 11.40
N SER A 218 4.87 0.49 11.98
CA SER A 218 4.78 0.69 13.43
C SER A 218 3.48 1.39 13.82
N VAL A 219 3.04 1.21 15.06
CA VAL A 219 1.94 1.94 15.69
C VAL A 219 2.48 2.55 16.97
N ILE A 220 2.66 3.85 16.96
CA ILE A 220 3.29 4.61 18.04
C ILE A 220 2.22 5.53 18.64
N PRO A 221 1.87 5.41 19.93
CA PRO A 221 0.94 6.34 20.56
C PRO A 221 1.50 7.77 20.53
N LEU A 222 0.74 8.75 20.04
CA LEU A 222 1.17 10.16 19.98
C LEU A 222 1.01 10.91 21.32
N GLY A 223 0.49 10.24 22.36
CA GLY A 223 0.15 10.82 23.66
C GLY A 223 -1.32 10.55 24.00
N LYS A 224 -1.62 10.40 25.30
CA LYS A 224 -2.96 9.99 25.78
C LYS A 224 -4.02 11.08 25.49
N PRO A 225 -5.21 10.76 24.94
CA PRO A 225 -6.41 11.39 25.46
C PRO A 225 -6.47 11.01 26.94
N SER A 226 -6.71 11.97 27.83
CA SER A 226 -6.90 11.74 29.25
C SER A 226 -7.69 10.44 29.48
N SER A 227 -7.11 9.55 30.28
CA SER A 227 -7.67 8.25 30.61
C SER A 227 -9.12 8.36 31.06
N GLN A 228 -10.05 7.83 30.27
CA GLN A 228 -11.22 7.15 30.82
C GLN A 228 -11.01 5.67 30.61
N THR A 229 -10.56 5.03 31.68
CA THR A 229 -10.57 3.58 31.82
C THR A 229 -12.03 3.11 31.81
N ALA A 230 -12.53 2.63 30.68
CA ALA A 230 -13.59 1.62 30.68
C ALA A 230 -12.85 0.28 30.76
N GLY A 231 -12.90 -0.49 31.84
CA GLY A 231 -14.11 -1.07 32.39
C GLY A 231 -14.01 -2.57 32.11
N LYS A 232 -13.34 -3.27 33.04
CA LYS A 232 -13.26 -4.73 33.31
C LYS A 232 -13.72 -5.71 32.20
N LEU A 233 -12.80 -6.62 31.83
CA LEU A 233 -13.07 -7.98 31.33
C LEU A 233 -14.09 -8.71 32.22
#